data_AF-A0A9W6J6G7-F1
#
_entry.id   AF-A0A9W6J6G7-F1
#
_cell.length_a   1.000
_cell.length_b   1.000
_cell.length_c   1.000
_cell.angle_alpha   90.00
_cell.angle_beta   90.00
_cell.angle_gamma   90.00
#
_symmetry.space_group_name_H-M   'P 1'
#
loop_
_entity.id
_entity.type
_entity.pdbx_description
1 polymer ?
#
loop_
_entity_poly.entity_id
_entity_poly.type
_entity_poly.pdbx_seq_one_letter_code
_entity_poly.pdbx_strand_id
1 'polypeptide(L)'
;MKARHGAALAFCGVLLLAGCTTEKAAEQLNSEWIGRAADDFFVAHGPPQSSYDLADGRKIYAWQSVPKIYTLPATSTTSYSFGVANTSYSPAADIKMQCSVQLTVQPNGIIFDIKPTGDSIGEWAMSRCSEIFAPPPPTEG
;
A
#
# COMPACT_ATOMS: atom_id res chain seq x y z
N MET A 1 -9.40 53.52 -14.83
CA MET A 1 -10.11 52.34 -15.36
C MET A 1 -10.12 51.28 -14.27
N LYS A 2 -11.31 50.81 -13.85
CA LYS A 2 -11.54 49.89 -12.72
C LYS A 2 -11.39 48.44 -13.20
N ALA A 3 -10.38 47.72 -12.72
CA ALA A 3 -10.19 46.31 -13.00
C ALA A 3 -11.11 45.47 -12.09
N ARG A 4 -12.12 44.85 -12.70
CA ARG A 4 -13.10 43.98 -12.03
C ARG A 4 -12.43 42.68 -11.61
N HIS A 5 -12.41 42.42 -10.31
CA HIS A 5 -11.92 41.18 -9.72
C HIS A 5 -13.02 40.12 -9.88
N GLY A 6 -12.90 39.29 -10.91
CA GLY A 6 -13.73 38.10 -11.11
C GLY A 6 -13.07 36.90 -10.44
N ALA A 7 -13.73 36.37 -9.42
CA ALA A 7 -13.32 35.20 -8.66
C ALA A 7 -13.05 33.99 -9.57
N ALA A 8 -11.80 33.56 -9.65
CA ALA A 8 -11.44 32.21 -10.07
C ALA A 8 -11.19 31.40 -8.80
N LEU A 9 -12.25 30.78 -8.30
CA LEU A 9 -12.20 29.80 -7.21
C LEU A 9 -11.20 28.70 -7.57
N ALA A 10 -10.16 28.59 -6.75
CA ALA A 10 -9.16 27.56 -6.80
C ALA A 10 -9.81 26.17 -6.58
N PHE A 11 -10.01 25.43 -7.67
CA PHE A 11 -10.29 23.99 -7.64
C PHE A 11 -8.96 23.25 -7.60
N CYS A 12 -8.27 23.31 -6.46
CA CYS A 12 -7.02 22.60 -6.24
C CYS A 12 -7.04 22.04 -4.82
N GLY A 13 -7.17 20.71 -4.70
CA GLY A 13 -6.90 20.04 -3.42
C GLY A 13 -7.94 19.03 -2.97
N VAL A 14 -8.14 17.93 -3.72
CA VAL A 14 -8.65 16.68 -3.15
C VAL A 14 -7.96 15.50 -3.84
N LEU A 15 -6.67 15.29 -3.55
CA LEU A 15 -5.92 14.09 -3.99
C LEU A 15 -4.94 13.55 -2.93
N LEU A 16 -4.98 14.05 -1.68
CA LEU A 16 -3.99 13.70 -0.64
C LEU A 16 -4.39 12.54 0.30
N LEU A 17 -5.55 11.91 0.12
CA LEU A 17 -6.07 10.93 1.10
C LEU A 17 -5.40 9.55 1.04
N ALA A 18 -4.73 9.19 -0.06
CA ALA A 18 -4.02 7.90 -0.15
C ALA A 18 -2.76 7.87 0.74
N GLY A 19 -2.06 9.00 0.87
CA GLY A 19 -0.81 9.09 1.62
C GLY A 19 -0.97 8.86 3.13
N CYS A 20 -2.07 9.33 3.72
CA CYS A 20 -2.26 9.24 5.18
C CYS A 20 -2.38 7.80 5.69
N THR A 21 -2.91 6.87 4.89
CA THR A 21 -3.05 5.46 5.31
C THR A 21 -1.71 4.71 5.28
N THR A 22 -0.92 4.92 4.24
CA THR A 22 0.44 4.36 4.13
C THR A 22 1.39 5.00 5.13
N GLU A 23 1.23 6.29 5.46
CA GLU A 23 1.97 6.98 6.52
C GLU A 23 1.70 6.35 7.89
N LYS A 24 0.45 6.02 8.21
CA LYS A 24 0.12 5.30 9.46
C LYS A 24 0.74 3.91 9.52
N ALA A 25 0.76 3.18 8.40
CA ALA A 25 1.46 1.89 8.32
C ALA A 25 2.97 2.05 8.56
N ALA A 26 3.58 3.10 7.99
CA ALA A 26 4.99 3.41 8.19
C ALA A 26 5.29 3.79 9.65
N GLU A 27 4.44 4.59 10.29
CA GLU A 27 4.57 4.96 11.70
C GLU A 27 4.54 3.74 12.61
N GLN A 28 3.59 2.83 12.39
CA GLN A 28 3.46 1.61 13.17
C GLN A 28 4.68 0.69 12.99
N LEU A 29 5.07 0.45 11.73
CA LEU A 29 6.28 -0.28 11.36
C LEU A 29 7.52 0.26 12.07
N ASN A 30 7.68 1.57 12.05
CA ASN A 30 8.81 2.25 12.65
C ASN A 30 8.84 2.06 14.17
N SER A 31 7.67 2.20 14.82
CA SER A 31 7.56 2.10 16.28
C SER A 31 7.88 0.71 16.83
N GLU A 32 7.58 -0.35 16.06
CA GLU A 32 7.74 -1.73 16.51
C GLU A 32 9.12 -2.31 16.18
N TRP A 33 9.64 -2.02 14.98
CA TRP A 33 10.79 -2.74 14.42
C TRP A 33 12.11 -1.99 14.44
N ILE A 34 12.11 -0.65 14.48
CA ILE A 34 13.37 0.11 14.58
C ILE A 34 14.09 -0.26 15.88
N GLY A 35 15.38 -0.57 15.78
CA GLY A 35 16.20 -0.98 16.92
C GLY A 35 16.17 -2.49 17.22
N ARG A 36 15.35 -3.29 16.53
CA ARG A 36 15.35 -4.76 16.65
C ARG A 36 16.28 -5.42 15.64
N ALA A 37 16.58 -6.70 15.85
CA ALA A 37 17.31 -7.50 14.88
C ALA A 37 16.47 -7.70 13.61
N ALA A 38 17.12 -7.59 12.44
CA ALA A 38 16.46 -7.86 11.16
C ALA A 38 15.96 -9.31 11.06
N ASP A 39 16.66 -10.25 11.71
CA ASP A 39 16.29 -11.66 11.73
C ASP A 39 14.91 -11.88 12.39
N ASP A 40 14.57 -11.14 13.44
CA ASP A 40 13.25 -11.22 14.09
C ASP A 40 12.15 -10.84 13.10
N PHE A 41 12.39 -9.80 12.28
CA PHE A 41 11.45 -9.38 11.25
C PHE A 41 11.26 -10.47 10.19
N PHE A 42 12.34 -11.09 9.72
CA PHE A 42 12.28 -12.13 8.69
C PHE A 42 11.72 -13.45 9.20
N VAL A 43 11.89 -13.77 10.49
CA VAL A 43 11.23 -14.92 11.12
C VAL A 43 9.73 -14.70 11.19
N ALA A 44 9.28 -13.48 11.52
CA ALA A 44 7.86 -13.16 11.61
C ALA A 44 7.18 -13.05 10.23
N HIS A 45 7.84 -12.46 9.24
CA HIS A 45 7.23 -12.07 7.97
C HIS A 45 7.77 -12.81 6.73
N GLY A 46 8.77 -13.67 6.91
CA GLY A 46 9.44 -14.38 5.83
C GLY A 46 10.70 -13.67 5.31
N PRO A 47 11.51 -14.37 4.49
CA PRO A 47 12.79 -13.87 4.03
C PRO A 47 12.65 -12.67 3.07
N PRO A 48 13.69 -11.82 2.96
CA PRO A 48 13.70 -10.75 1.98
C PRO A 48 13.80 -11.32 0.55
N GLN A 49 13.24 -10.60 -0.42
CA GLN A 49 13.37 -10.96 -1.84
C GLN A 49 14.76 -10.69 -2.38
N SER A 50 15.42 -9.62 -1.89
CA SER A 50 16.78 -9.28 -2.28
C SER A 50 17.47 -8.45 -1.22
N SER A 51 18.78 -8.30 -1.36
CA SER A 51 19.60 -7.43 -0.52
C SER A 51 20.65 -6.69 -1.34
N TYR A 52 21.12 -5.56 -0.81
CA TYR A 52 22.15 -4.72 -1.41
C TYR A 52 23.09 -4.19 -0.32
N ASP A 53 24.39 -4.27 -0.57
CA ASP A 53 25.43 -3.79 0.33
C ASP A 53 25.74 -2.31 0.07
N LEU A 54 25.66 -1.50 1.13
CA LEU A 54 26.06 -0.10 1.10
C LEU A 54 27.56 0.03 1.40
N ALA A 55 28.18 1.09 0.86
CA ALA A 55 29.61 1.37 1.04
C ALA A 55 30.00 1.62 2.51
N ASP A 56 29.04 2.02 3.35
CA ASP A 56 29.23 2.26 4.79
C ASP A 56 29.07 0.98 5.64
N GLY A 57 28.90 -0.19 5.00
CA GLY A 57 28.73 -1.49 5.65
C GLY A 57 27.30 -1.82 6.06
N ARG A 58 26.34 -0.91 5.85
CA ARG A 58 24.91 -1.22 6.04
C ARG A 58 24.40 -2.11 4.91
N LYS A 59 23.28 -2.79 5.16
CA LYS A 59 22.56 -3.58 4.16
C LYS A 59 21.17 -3.02 3.94
N ILE A 60 20.76 -2.95 2.68
CA ILE A 60 19.39 -2.69 2.29
C ILE A 60 18.74 -4.03 1.94
N TYR A 61 17.63 -4.37 2.59
CA TYR A 61 16.80 -5.52 2.24
C TYR A 61 15.51 -5.06 1.59
N ALA A 62 15.17 -5.66 0.45
CA ALA A 62 13.85 -5.49 -0.16
C ALA A 62 12.98 -6.68 0.26
N TRP A 63 11.92 -6.40 0.99
CA TRP A 63 10.93 -7.39 1.42
C TRP A 63 9.59 -7.11 0.75
N GLN A 64 8.87 -8.18 0.42
CA GLN A 64 7.50 -8.07 -0.04
C GLN A 64 6.67 -9.19 0.57
N SER A 65 5.42 -8.86 0.89
CA SER A 65 4.45 -9.86 1.32
C SER A 65 4.17 -10.85 0.19
N VAL A 66 3.77 -12.06 0.55
CA VAL A 66 3.14 -12.98 -0.40
C VAL A 66 1.89 -12.28 -0.96
N PRO A 67 1.75 -12.19 -2.29
CA PRO A 67 0.61 -11.50 -2.88
C PRO A 67 -0.66 -12.32 -2.69
N LYS A 68 -1.74 -11.64 -2.28
CA LYS A 68 -3.09 -12.21 -2.31
C LYS A 68 -3.76 -11.77 -3.61
N ILE A 69 -4.31 -12.72 -4.36
CA ILE A 69 -4.93 -12.46 -5.67
C ILE A 69 -6.44 -12.60 -5.51
N TYR A 70 -7.17 -11.56 -5.87
CA TYR A 70 -8.63 -11.57 -5.93
C TYR A 70 -9.09 -11.50 -7.38
N THR A 71 -9.73 -12.57 -7.85
CA THR A 71 -10.21 -12.67 -9.23
C THR A 71 -11.62 -12.12 -9.34
N LEU A 72 -11.77 -11.06 -10.12
CA LEU A 72 -13.04 -10.51 -10.55
C LEU A 72 -13.55 -11.30 -11.76
N PRO A 73 -14.75 -11.89 -11.71
CA PRO A 73 -15.33 -12.57 -12.85
C PRO A 73 -15.71 -11.55 -13.94
N ALA A 74 -15.72 -12.01 -15.19
CA ALA A 74 -16.27 -11.21 -16.28
C ALA A 74 -17.77 -11.01 -16.06
N THR A 75 -18.27 -9.79 -16.24
CA THR A 75 -19.68 -9.46 -16.11
C THR A 75 -20.20 -8.79 -17.38
N SER A 76 -21.41 -9.14 -17.78
CA SER A 76 -22.13 -8.47 -18.86
C SER A 76 -23.48 -8.00 -18.33
N THR A 77 -23.78 -6.72 -18.53
CA THR A 77 -25.07 -6.13 -18.15
C THR A 77 -25.74 -5.61 -19.40
N THR A 78 -26.87 -6.20 -19.75
CA THR A 78 -27.69 -5.76 -20.87
C THR A 78 -28.87 -4.95 -20.32
N SER A 79 -28.94 -3.69 -20.73
CA SER A 79 -30.08 -2.82 -20.45
C SER A 79 -30.94 -2.66 -21.71
N TYR A 80 -32.25 -2.64 -21.55
CA TYR A 80 -33.19 -2.40 -22.64
C TYR A 80 -33.92 -1.08 -22.40
N SER A 81 -33.86 -0.17 -23.35
CA SER A 81 -34.50 1.15 -23.26
C SER A 81 -34.92 1.62 -24.65
N PHE A 82 -36.15 2.14 -24.77
CA PHE A 82 -36.72 2.65 -26.02
C PHE A 82 -36.57 1.71 -27.24
N GLY A 83 -36.76 0.39 -27.04
CA GLY A 83 -36.63 -0.55 -28.15
C GLY A 83 -35.19 -0.99 -28.46
N VAL A 84 -34.20 -0.43 -27.76
CA VAL A 84 -32.77 -0.63 -28.00
C VAL A 84 -32.15 -1.41 -26.84
N ALA A 85 -31.32 -2.41 -27.15
CA ALA A 85 -30.51 -3.12 -26.17
C ALA A 85 -29.09 -2.54 -26.12
N ASN A 86 -28.60 -2.19 -24.94
CA ASN A 86 -27.24 -1.77 -24.68
C ASN A 86 -26.57 -2.76 -23.73
N THR A 87 -25.49 -3.40 -24.18
CA THR A 87 -24.72 -4.34 -23.37
C THR A 87 -23.41 -3.69 -22.95
N SER A 88 -23.21 -3.53 -21.64
CA SER A 88 -21.90 -3.21 -21.07
C SER A 88 -21.18 -4.49 -20.67
N TYR A 89 -19.93 -4.64 -21.08
CA TYR A 89 -19.07 -5.77 -20.74
C TYR A 89 -17.91 -5.30 -19.87
N SER A 90 -17.68 -6.00 -18.76
CA SER A 90 -16.50 -5.86 -17.91
C SER A 90 -15.73 -7.18 -17.97
N PRO A 91 -14.48 -7.19 -18.47
CA PRO A 91 -13.69 -8.41 -18.54
C PRO A 91 -13.29 -8.92 -17.15
N ALA A 92 -12.94 -10.19 -17.08
CA ALA A 92 -12.33 -10.74 -15.87
C ALA A 92 -10.99 -10.06 -15.59
N ALA A 93 -10.67 -9.85 -14.32
CA ALA A 93 -9.44 -9.17 -13.91
C ALA A 93 -8.95 -9.73 -12.57
N ASP A 94 -7.64 -9.80 -12.40
CA ASP A 94 -7.02 -10.17 -11.14
C ASP A 94 -6.52 -8.93 -10.41
N ILE A 95 -7.00 -8.72 -9.19
CA ILE A 95 -6.48 -7.69 -8.28
C ILE A 95 -5.39 -8.32 -7.43
N LYS A 96 -4.15 -7.86 -7.62
CA LYS A 96 -3.01 -8.27 -6.80
C LYS A 96 -2.88 -7.35 -5.58
N MET A 97 -3.02 -7.93 -4.40
CA MET A 97 -2.85 -7.25 -3.13
C MET A 97 -1.50 -7.61 -2.52
N GLN A 98 -0.60 -6.64 -2.36
CA GLN A 98 0.77 -6.83 -1.89
C GLN A 98 1.29 -5.59 -1.15
N CYS A 99 2.06 -5.82 -0.09
CA CYS A 99 2.87 -4.79 0.56
C CYS A 99 4.35 -5.04 0.26
N SER A 100 5.09 -3.98 0.00
CA SER A 100 6.54 -3.99 -0.21
C SER A 100 7.18 -2.98 0.72
N VAL A 101 8.23 -3.38 1.41
CA VAL A 101 9.01 -2.50 2.30
C VAL A 101 10.49 -2.67 2.05
N GLN A 102 11.24 -1.62 2.37
CA GLN A 102 12.69 -1.62 2.34
C GLN A 102 13.21 -1.42 3.76
N LEU A 103 14.04 -2.34 4.22
CA LEU A 103 14.73 -2.26 5.51
C LEU A 103 16.17 -1.81 5.28
N THR A 104 16.64 -0.86 6.06
CA THR A 104 18.07 -0.52 6.15
C THR A 104 18.58 -1.05 7.48
N VAL A 105 19.57 -1.93 7.42
CA VAL A 105 20.10 -2.68 8.56
C VAL A 105 21.56 -2.29 8.77
N GLN A 106 21.92 -2.04 10.02
CA GLN A 106 23.28 -1.73 10.43
C GLN A 106 24.20 -2.95 10.36
N PRO A 107 25.54 -2.77 10.34
CA PRO A 107 26.48 -3.89 10.35
C PRO A 107 26.30 -4.86 11.53
N ASN A 108 25.74 -4.38 12.64
CA ASN A 108 25.41 -5.19 13.82
C ASN A 108 24.08 -5.98 13.69
N GLY A 109 23.43 -5.97 12.53
CA GLY A 109 22.18 -6.68 12.27
C GLY A 109 20.92 -5.96 12.75
N ILE A 110 21.03 -4.73 13.25
CA ILE A 110 19.90 -3.97 13.79
C ILE A 110 19.23 -3.13 12.71
N ILE A 111 17.89 -3.16 12.66
CA ILE A 111 17.08 -2.32 11.78
C ILE A 111 17.26 -0.85 12.19
N PHE A 112 17.81 -0.06 11.27
CA PHE A 112 17.97 1.39 11.41
C PHE A 112 16.79 2.16 10.85
N ASP A 113 16.24 1.70 9.72
CA ASP A 113 15.14 2.34 9.02
C ASP A 113 14.28 1.28 8.32
N ILE A 114 12.97 1.49 8.28
CA ILE A 114 12.04 0.66 7.54
C ILE A 114 11.02 1.55 6.85
N LYS A 115 10.85 1.40 5.54
CA LYS A 115 9.94 2.25 4.77
C LYS A 115 9.10 1.45 3.79
N PRO A 116 7.79 1.73 3.67
CA PRO A 116 6.98 1.20 2.59
C PRO A 116 7.51 1.70 1.23
N THR A 117 7.70 0.78 0.29
CA THR A 117 8.11 1.07 -1.09
C THR A 117 7.01 0.76 -2.10
N GLY A 118 6.00 0.00 -1.72
CA GLY A 118 4.81 -0.26 -2.52
C GLY A 118 3.67 -0.75 -1.63
N ASP A 119 2.47 -0.27 -1.91
CA ASP A 119 1.27 -0.60 -1.13
C ASP A 119 0.08 -0.70 -2.07
N SER A 120 -0.63 -1.82 -2.01
CA SER A 120 -1.91 -2.00 -2.68
C SER A 120 -3.06 -1.72 -1.71
N ILE A 121 -4.29 -1.70 -2.22
CA ILE A 121 -5.46 -1.85 -1.34
C ILE A 121 -5.38 -3.19 -0.59
N GLY A 122 -5.78 -3.18 0.69
CA GLY A 122 -5.91 -4.38 1.52
C GLY A 122 -7.31 -4.98 1.42
N GLU A 123 -7.54 -6.07 2.13
CA GLU A 123 -8.83 -6.78 2.09
C GLU A 123 -9.87 -6.19 3.04
N TRP A 124 -9.40 -5.73 4.19
CA TRP A 124 -10.22 -5.11 5.23
C TRP A 124 -9.73 -3.70 5.59
N ALA A 125 -8.59 -3.29 5.03
CA ALA A 125 -8.04 -1.96 5.17
C ALA A 125 -7.81 -1.33 3.80
N MET A 126 -7.79 -0.01 3.74
CA MET A 126 -7.48 0.74 2.52
C MET A 126 -6.03 0.56 2.02
N SER A 127 -5.18 -0.09 2.82
CA SER A 127 -3.75 -0.30 2.60
C SER A 127 -3.37 -1.72 3.02
N ARG A 128 -2.68 -2.46 2.15
CA ARG A 128 -2.19 -3.82 2.43
C ARG A 128 -1.06 -3.80 3.44
N CYS A 129 -0.23 -2.76 3.43
CA CYS A 129 0.78 -2.58 4.46
C CYS A 129 0.15 -2.34 5.83
N SER A 130 -0.93 -1.55 5.92
CA SER A 130 -1.67 -1.38 7.18
C SER A 130 -2.27 -2.70 7.66
N GLU A 131 -2.79 -3.53 6.76
CA GLU A 131 -3.34 -4.83 7.13
C GLU A 131 -2.29 -5.81 7.70
N ILE A 132 -1.06 -5.77 7.18
CA ILE A 132 -0.01 -6.69 7.61
C ILE A 132 0.62 -6.24 8.94
N PHE A 133 0.74 -4.93 9.16
CA PHE A 133 1.51 -4.38 10.28
C PHE A 133 0.67 -3.71 11.37
N ALA A 134 -0.61 -3.41 11.11
CA ALA A 134 -1.53 -2.95 12.14
C ALA A 134 -2.28 -4.14 12.77
N PRO A 135 -2.68 -4.03 14.05
CA PRO A 135 -3.58 -5.01 14.64
C PRO A 135 -4.88 -5.12 13.82
N PRO A 136 -5.51 -6.31 13.75
CA PRO A 136 -6.78 -6.47 13.06
C PRO A 136 -7.83 -5.50 13.62
N PRO A 137 -8.80 -5.07 12.80
CA PRO A 137 -9.83 -4.15 13.27
C PRO A 137 -10.62 -4.86 14.37
N PRO A 138 -11.08 -4.13 15.41
CA PRO A 138 -11.91 -4.73 16.44
C PRO A 138 -13.12 -5.38 15.77
N THR A 139 -13.37 -6.65 16.07
CA THR A 139 -14.58 -7.33 15.63
C THR A 139 -15.77 -6.67 16.32
N GLU A 140 -16.49 -5.81 15.61
CA GLU A 140 -17.75 -5.26 16.10
C GLU A 140 -18.73 -6.44 16.23
N GLY A 141 -19.08 -6.78 17.47
CA GLY A 141 -20.02 -7.85 17.81
C GLY A 141 -21.46 -7.39 17.82
#